data_AF-A0A9N8ELL0-F1
#
_entry.id   AF-A0A9N8ELL0-F1
#
_cell.length_a   1.000
_cell.length_b   1.000
_cell.length_c   1.000
_cell.angle_alpha   90.00
_cell.angle_beta   90.00
_cell.angle_gamma   90.00
#
_symmetry.space_group_name_H-M   'P 1'
#
loop_
_entity.id
_entity.type
_entity.pdbx_description
1 polymer ?
#
loop_
_entity_poly.entity_id
_entity_poly.type
_entity_poly.pdbx_seq_one_letter_code
_entity_poly.pdbx_strand_id
1 'polypeptide(L)'
;MSTKKLGFSDSKGGSICEQQGIRVRFNINEAEEDRRTERGIDARRERKENKKMADQIREGRIRATLAIIRSNARSESLARLCRSDRRVEVLVNLLLDLFVGQRQTARQRLAAFRAAPQNQFTNLTPDMEASLIALQVNPRFSTTFSAYLPSTVITSEDSSDDSSTPTARRARRRRRRRQRQEIRQDEENRRRAKSCKWAFTFESSP
;
A
#
# COMPACT_ATOMS: atom_id res chain seq x y z
N MET A 1 2.38 33.15 -49.16
CA MET A 1 2.20 32.16 -48.06
C MET A 1 1.64 32.91 -46.86
N SER A 2 0.42 32.60 -46.43
CA SER A 2 -0.24 33.30 -45.31
C SER A 2 -0.96 32.25 -44.46
N THR A 3 -0.46 32.07 -43.23
CA THR A 3 -0.94 31.10 -42.25
C THR A 3 -2.25 31.60 -41.65
N LYS A 4 -3.37 31.00 -42.08
CA LYS A 4 -4.67 31.23 -41.44
C LYS A 4 -4.68 30.60 -40.05
N LYS A 5 -4.91 31.44 -39.04
CA LYS A 5 -5.18 31.09 -37.64
C LYS A 5 -6.22 29.97 -37.55
N LEU A 6 -5.84 28.85 -36.94
CA LEU A 6 -6.78 27.85 -36.44
C LEU A 6 -7.48 28.44 -35.21
N GLY A 7 -8.76 28.77 -35.37
CA GLY A 7 -9.63 29.11 -34.25
C GLY A 7 -9.80 27.88 -33.36
N PHE A 8 -9.39 28.00 -32.10
CA PHE A 8 -9.77 27.09 -31.05
C PHE A 8 -11.26 27.31 -30.78
N SER A 9 -12.10 26.42 -31.28
CA SER A 9 -13.52 26.37 -30.94
C SER A 9 -13.67 25.71 -29.57
N ASP A 10 -14.31 26.42 -28.63
CA ASP A 10 -14.71 25.93 -27.32
C ASP A 10 -15.55 24.65 -27.42
N SER A 11 -14.89 23.50 -27.40
CA SER A 11 -15.54 22.20 -27.31
C SER A 11 -15.96 21.96 -25.85
N LYS A 12 -17.17 22.43 -25.51
CA LYS A 12 -17.93 21.98 -24.34
C LYS A 12 -17.95 20.45 -24.33
N GLY A 13 -17.37 19.87 -23.29
CA GLY A 13 -17.21 18.43 -23.13
C GLY A 13 -18.53 17.73 -22.86
N GLY A 14 -19.23 17.32 -23.92
CA GLY A 14 -20.35 16.38 -23.84
C GLY A 14 -20.02 15.10 -24.59
N SER A 15 -19.69 14.02 -23.86
CA SER A 15 -19.53 12.68 -24.45
C SER A 15 -20.91 12.11 -24.80
N ILE A 16 -21.37 12.33 -26.03
CA ILE A 16 -22.60 11.72 -26.56
C ILE A 16 -22.30 10.28 -27.00
N CYS A 17 -22.88 9.29 -26.31
CA CYS A 17 -22.98 7.93 -26.81
C CYS A 17 -24.38 7.73 -27.41
N GLU A 18 -24.46 7.65 -28.74
CA GLU A 18 -25.72 7.37 -29.44
C GLU A 18 -25.98 5.86 -29.44
N GLN A 19 -26.91 5.41 -28.58
CA GLN A 19 -27.65 4.17 -28.77
C GLN A 19 -29.11 4.56 -29.03
N GLN A 20 -29.56 4.29 -30.25
CA GLN A 20 -30.93 4.30 -30.77
C GLN A 20 -31.99 5.00 -29.88
N GLY A 21 -32.32 6.23 -30.26
CA GLY A 21 -33.66 6.80 -30.06
C GLY A 21 -33.96 7.57 -28.77
N ILE A 22 -33.16 7.46 -27.71
CA ILE A 22 -33.40 8.24 -26.47
C ILE A 22 -32.16 9.07 -26.16
N ARG A 23 -32.23 10.37 -26.47
CA ARG A 23 -31.22 11.36 -26.04
C ARG A 23 -31.34 11.58 -24.53
N VAL A 24 -30.66 10.75 -23.74
CA VAL A 24 -30.44 11.03 -22.32
C VAL A 24 -29.36 12.11 -22.21
N ARG A 25 -29.77 13.36 -21.98
CA ARG A 25 -28.84 14.43 -21.60
C ARG A 25 -28.47 14.25 -20.13
N PHE A 26 -27.24 13.83 -19.87
CA PHE A 26 -26.69 13.88 -18.52
C PHE A 26 -26.35 15.35 -18.22
N ASN A 27 -27.19 16.02 -17.43
CA ASN A 27 -26.84 17.31 -16.84
C ASN A 27 -25.84 17.04 -15.71
N ILE A 28 -24.57 16.86 -16.08
CA ILE A 28 -23.49 16.78 -15.11
C ILE A 28 -23.16 18.20 -14.70
N ASN A 29 -23.32 18.50 -13.42
CA ASN A 29 -22.88 19.76 -12.85
C ASN A 29 -21.35 19.72 -12.78
N GLU A 30 -20.68 20.29 -13.78
CA GLU A 30 -19.22 20.31 -13.92
C GLU A 30 -18.54 20.81 -12.63
N ALA A 31 -19.10 21.83 -11.97
CA ALA A 31 -18.57 22.36 -10.72
C ALA A 31 -18.62 21.34 -9.56
N GLU A 32 -19.61 20.45 -9.52
CA GLU A 32 -19.68 19.40 -8.49
C GLU A 32 -18.77 18.20 -8.84
N GLU A 33 -18.58 17.91 -10.13
CA GLU A 33 -17.62 16.90 -10.58
C GLU A 33 -16.17 17.34 -10.31
N ASP A 34 -15.85 18.62 -10.53
CA ASP A 34 -14.56 19.21 -10.22
C ASP A 34 -14.28 19.17 -8.71
N ARG A 35 -15.23 19.61 -7.87
CA ARG A 35 -15.12 19.48 -6.40
C ARG A 35 -14.96 18.04 -5.92
N ARG A 36 -15.60 17.08 -6.59
CA ARG A 36 -15.44 15.65 -6.28
C ARG A 36 -14.04 15.16 -6.67
N THR A 37 -13.50 15.67 -7.77
CA THR A 37 -12.16 15.34 -8.26
C THR A 37 -11.09 15.95 -7.36
N GLU A 38 -11.25 17.21 -6.95
CA GLU A 38 -10.38 17.91 -5.98
C GLU A 38 -10.32 17.18 -4.65
N ARG A 39 -11.49 16.85 -4.05
CA ARG A 39 -11.55 16.02 -2.83
C ARG A 39 -10.80 14.68 -2.98
N GLY A 40 -10.91 14.06 -4.15
CA GLY A 40 -10.20 12.81 -4.45
C GLY A 40 -8.67 12.99 -4.62
N ILE A 41 -8.21 14.15 -5.07
CA ILE A 41 -6.80 14.50 -5.17
C ILE A 41 -6.23 14.77 -3.76
N ASP A 42 -6.94 15.54 -2.95
CA ASP A 42 -6.53 15.87 -1.59
C ASP A 42 -6.45 14.64 -0.70
N ALA A 43 -7.46 13.76 -0.75
CA ALA A 43 -7.42 12.49 -0.01
C ALA A 43 -6.24 11.59 -0.44
N ARG A 44 -5.82 11.62 -1.72
CA ARG A 44 -4.62 10.89 -2.17
C ARG A 44 -3.33 11.53 -1.68
N ARG A 45 -3.29 12.87 -1.60
CA ARG A 45 -2.14 13.61 -1.08
C ARG A 45 -1.97 13.33 0.41
N GLU A 46 -3.05 13.47 1.18
CA GLU A 46 -3.09 13.18 2.61
C GLU A 46 -2.65 11.74 2.90
N ARG A 47 -3.15 10.74 2.15
CA ARG A 47 -2.69 9.35 2.31
C ARG A 47 -1.19 9.16 2.04
N LYS A 48 -0.63 9.87 1.05
CA LYS A 48 0.81 9.82 0.77
C LYS A 48 1.62 10.45 1.89
N GLU A 49 1.14 11.56 2.43
CA GLU A 49 1.76 12.26 3.56
C GLU A 49 1.69 11.41 4.83
N ASN A 50 0.53 10.85 5.15
CA ASN A 50 0.34 9.93 6.28
C ASN A 50 1.23 8.70 6.16
N LYS A 51 1.32 8.10 4.97
CA LYS A 51 2.25 6.98 4.73
C LYS A 51 3.71 7.40 4.95
N LYS A 52 4.12 8.56 4.43
CA LYS A 52 5.47 9.09 4.62
C LYS A 52 5.79 9.35 6.09
N MET A 53 4.83 9.90 6.85
CA MET A 53 4.98 10.11 8.30
C MET A 53 5.07 8.77 9.05
N ALA A 54 4.22 7.80 8.70
CA ALA A 54 4.27 6.47 9.31
C ALA A 54 5.62 5.77 9.05
N ASP A 55 6.14 5.84 7.82
CA ASP A 55 7.45 5.28 7.46
C ASP A 55 8.58 5.97 8.24
N GLN A 56 8.55 7.30 8.36
CA GLN A 56 9.53 8.06 9.16
C GLN A 56 9.51 7.68 10.64
N ILE A 57 8.33 7.48 11.22
CA ILE A 57 8.18 7.07 12.62
C ILE A 57 8.66 5.64 12.81
N ARG A 58 8.31 4.74 11.89
CA ARG A 58 8.80 3.36 11.90
C ARG A 58 10.33 3.32 11.89
N GLU A 59 10.97 4.03 10.98
CA GLU A 59 12.44 4.15 10.94
C GLU A 59 13.00 4.77 12.22
N GLY A 60 12.38 5.85 12.71
CA GLY A 60 12.79 6.53 13.94
C GLY A 60 12.75 5.59 15.15
N ARG A 61 11.71 4.76 15.26
CA ARG A 61 11.59 3.76 16.33
C ARG A 61 12.61 2.63 16.19
N ILE A 62 12.88 2.15 14.99
CA ILE A 62 13.94 1.16 14.76
C ILE A 62 15.30 1.72 15.17
N ARG A 63 15.63 2.95 14.75
CA ARG A 63 16.87 3.65 15.15
C ARG A 63 16.95 3.83 16.65
N ALA A 64 15.87 4.26 17.31
CA ALA A 64 15.82 4.43 18.75
C ALA A 64 16.01 3.10 19.51
N THR A 65 15.34 2.03 19.06
CA THR A 65 15.47 0.68 19.62
C THR A 65 16.91 0.18 19.50
N LEU A 66 17.52 0.34 18.33
CA LEU A 66 18.92 0.00 18.10
C LEU A 66 19.85 0.82 19.02
N ALA A 67 19.59 2.12 19.18
CA ALA A 67 20.35 2.99 20.08
C ALA A 67 20.22 2.58 21.56
N ILE A 68 19.04 2.10 21.98
CA ILE A 68 18.85 1.54 23.33
C ILE A 68 19.75 0.33 23.55
N ILE A 69 19.76 -0.63 22.62
CA ILE A 69 20.55 -1.85 22.74
C ILE A 69 22.06 -1.55 22.71
N ARG A 70 22.46 -0.60 21.86
CA ARG A 70 23.86 -0.12 21.76
C ARG A 70 24.33 0.69 22.96
N SER A 71 23.42 1.30 23.73
CA SER A 71 23.79 2.20 24.82
C SER A 71 24.36 1.43 26.02
N ASN A 72 25.58 1.79 26.43
CA ASN A 72 26.17 1.28 27.68
C ASN A 72 25.36 1.72 28.91
N ALA A 73 24.89 2.98 28.94
CA ALA A 73 24.11 3.52 30.05
C ALA A 73 22.78 2.79 30.28
N ARG A 74 22.21 2.19 29.22
CA ARG A 74 20.93 1.45 29.27
C ARG A 74 21.11 -0.06 29.40
N SER A 75 22.34 -0.54 29.37
CA SER A 75 22.66 -1.97 29.32
C SER A 75 22.13 -2.74 30.53
N GLU A 76 22.20 -2.15 31.72
CA GLU A 76 21.72 -2.75 32.95
C GLU A 76 20.20 -2.81 33.00
N SER A 77 19.51 -1.74 32.58
CA SER A 77 18.04 -1.73 32.48
C SER A 77 17.55 -2.77 31.45
N LEU A 78 18.22 -2.89 30.31
CA LEU A 78 17.91 -3.94 29.32
C LEU A 78 18.16 -5.34 29.89
N ALA A 79 19.28 -5.56 30.58
CA ALA A 79 19.58 -6.84 31.20
C ALA A 79 18.58 -7.21 32.31
N ARG A 80 18.16 -6.24 33.14
CA ARG A 80 17.09 -6.44 34.13
C ARG A 80 15.78 -6.80 33.46
N LEU A 81 15.43 -6.10 32.38
CA LEU A 81 14.22 -6.38 31.61
C LEU A 81 14.23 -7.79 31.02
N CYS A 82 15.34 -8.22 30.41
CA CYS A 82 15.47 -9.60 29.90
C CYS A 82 15.30 -10.64 31.02
N ARG A 83 15.86 -10.41 32.21
CA ARG A 83 15.66 -11.34 33.35
C ARG A 83 14.20 -11.38 33.82
N SER A 84 13.49 -10.26 33.72
CA SER A 84 12.09 -10.16 34.17
C SER A 84 11.06 -10.59 33.13
N ASP A 85 11.40 -10.53 31.84
CA ASP A 85 10.51 -10.88 30.73
C ASP A 85 11.25 -11.75 29.70
N ARG A 86 10.93 -13.05 29.73
CA ARG A 86 11.49 -14.05 28.83
C ARG A 86 11.23 -13.74 27.36
N ARG A 87 10.10 -13.10 27.01
CA ARG A 87 9.82 -12.74 25.60
C ARG A 87 10.78 -11.67 25.12
N VAL A 88 11.05 -10.65 25.94
CA VAL A 88 12.05 -9.63 25.61
C VAL A 88 13.43 -10.27 25.51
N GLU A 89 13.79 -11.16 26.43
CA GLU A 89 15.05 -11.89 26.38
C GLU A 89 15.22 -12.68 25.08
N VAL A 90 14.22 -13.46 24.67
CA VAL A 90 14.26 -14.23 23.42
C VAL A 90 14.43 -13.31 22.21
N LEU A 91 13.67 -12.22 22.13
CA LEU A 91 13.77 -11.29 21.00
C LEU A 91 15.12 -10.56 20.94
N VAL A 92 15.67 -10.17 22.10
CA VAL A 92 17.03 -9.60 22.17
C VAL A 92 18.05 -10.65 21.76
N ASN A 93 17.95 -11.89 22.24
CA ASN A 93 18.91 -12.94 21.91
C ASN A 93 18.84 -13.34 20.43
N LEU A 94 17.66 -13.36 19.80
CA LEU A 94 17.51 -13.58 18.36
C LEU A 94 18.24 -12.49 17.55
N LEU A 95 18.12 -11.23 17.95
CA LEU A 95 18.87 -10.14 17.32
C LEU A 95 20.40 -10.33 17.51
N LEU A 96 20.82 -10.74 18.70
CA LEU A 96 22.24 -10.91 19.04
C LEU A 96 22.85 -12.18 18.45
N ASP A 97 22.06 -13.21 18.10
CA ASP A 97 22.53 -14.48 17.50
C ASP A 97 23.19 -14.22 16.14
N LEU A 98 22.79 -13.15 15.47
CA LEU A 98 23.35 -12.71 14.19
C LEU A 98 24.78 -12.16 14.30
N PHE A 99 25.26 -11.86 15.51
CA PHE A 99 26.57 -11.26 15.74
C PHE A 99 27.51 -12.17 16.52
N VAL A 100 26.95 -12.96 17.44
CA VAL A 100 27.72 -13.71 18.44
C VAL A 100 27.01 -15.02 18.75
N GLY A 101 27.77 -16.11 18.77
CA GLY A 101 27.26 -17.44 19.09
C GLY A 101 26.63 -17.54 20.50
N GLN A 102 25.70 -18.48 20.64
CA GLN A 102 24.79 -18.63 21.78
C GLN A 102 25.44 -18.95 23.14
N ARG A 103 26.73 -19.32 23.18
CA ARG A 103 27.42 -19.78 24.41
C ARG A 103 27.87 -18.65 25.35
N GLN A 104 27.53 -17.40 25.07
CA GLN A 104 27.96 -16.23 25.85
C GLN A 104 26.84 -15.66 26.72
N THR A 105 27.20 -15.04 27.83
CA THR A 105 26.25 -14.33 28.69
C THR A 105 25.64 -13.12 27.97
N ALA A 106 24.40 -12.72 28.31
CA ALA A 106 23.75 -11.56 27.69
C ALA A 106 24.62 -10.29 27.74
N ARG A 107 25.40 -10.09 28.81
CA ARG A 107 26.33 -8.95 28.95
C ARG A 107 27.48 -9.01 27.94
N GLN A 108 28.09 -10.17 27.76
CA GLN A 108 29.15 -10.38 26.76
C GLN A 108 28.62 -10.21 25.33
N ARG A 109 27.44 -10.77 25.06
CA ARG A 109 26.78 -10.66 23.75
C ARG A 109 26.44 -9.21 23.41
N LEU A 110 25.94 -8.44 24.36
CA LEU A 110 25.70 -7.01 24.19
C LEU A 110 27.00 -6.21 23.98
N ALA A 111 28.08 -6.56 24.68
CA ALA A 111 29.38 -5.91 24.49
C ALA A 111 29.95 -6.18 23.10
N ALA A 112 29.90 -7.43 22.64
CA ALA A 112 30.34 -7.83 21.31
C ALA A 112 29.45 -7.22 20.20
N PHE A 113 28.12 -7.17 20.42
CA PHE A 113 27.22 -6.44 19.54
C PHE A 113 27.59 -4.97 19.39
N ARG A 114 28.02 -4.30 20.47
CA ARG A 114 28.47 -2.89 20.41
C ARG A 114 29.78 -2.71 19.65
N ALA A 115 30.68 -3.69 19.71
CA ALA A 115 31.95 -3.68 19.00
C ALA A 115 31.80 -3.95 17.49
N ALA A 116 30.72 -4.62 17.06
CA ALA A 116 30.50 -4.95 15.67
C ALA A 116 30.07 -3.72 14.84
N PRO A 117 30.74 -3.40 13.71
CA PRO A 117 30.37 -2.25 12.87
C PRO A 117 29.06 -2.47 12.08
N GLN A 118 28.61 -3.72 11.96
CA GLN A 118 27.40 -4.11 11.24
C GLN A 118 26.10 -3.76 11.99
N ASN A 119 26.17 -3.35 13.26
CA ASN A 119 25.03 -2.99 14.10
C ASN A 119 24.45 -1.58 13.80
N GLN A 120 24.67 -1.05 12.60
CA GLN A 120 24.21 0.27 12.17
C GLN A 120 22.88 0.17 11.43
N PHE A 121 22.05 1.21 11.52
CA PHE A 121 20.74 1.23 10.86
C PHE A 121 20.83 0.99 9.34
N THR A 122 21.89 1.49 8.69
CA THR A 122 22.13 1.33 7.25
C THR A 122 22.45 -0.10 6.83
N ASN A 123 22.87 -0.94 7.78
CA ASN A 123 23.35 -2.30 7.52
C ASN A 123 22.39 -3.36 8.09
N LEU A 124 21.15 -2.97 8.44
CA LEU A 124 20.15 -3.90 8.97
C LEU A 124 19.71 -4.88 7.89
N THR A 125 19.81 -6.17 8.20
CA THR A 125 19.16 -7.21 7.40
C THR A 125 17.65 -7.21 7.69
N PRO A 126 16.82 -7.76 6.77
CA PRO A 126 15.38 -7.91 7.00
C PRO A 126 15.04 -8.63 8.32
N ASP A 127 15.84 -9.63 8.71
CA ASP A 127 15.63 -10.40 9.95
C ASP A 127 15.95 -9.57 11.20
N MET A 128 17.00 -8.74 11.15
CA MET A 128 17.30 -7.80 12.22
C MET A 128 16.18 -6.79 12.39
N GLU A 129 15.70 -6.25 11.28
CA GLU A 129 14.62 -5.27 11.27
C GLU A 129 13.34 -5.86 11.85
N ALA A 130 12.97 -7.08 11.45
CA ALA A 130 11.82 -7.81 11.99
C ALA A 130 11.96 -8.03 13.51
N SER A 131 13.15 -8.39 13.99
CA SER A 131 13.43 -8.57 15.42
C SER A 131 13.29 -7.27 16.22
N LEU A 132 13.78 -6.15 15.66
CA LEU A 132 13.66 -4.82 16.25
C LEU A 132 12.20 -4.35 16.28
N ILE A 133 11.41 -4.66 15.25
CA ILE A 133 9.98 -4.36 15.22
C ILE A 133 9.24 -5.19 16.27
N ALA A 134 9.53 -6.48 16.37
CA ALA A 134 8.92 -7.35 17.38
C ALA A 134 9.20 -6.88 18.81
N LEU A 135 10.42 -6.37 19.08
CA LEU A 135 10.76 -5.75 20.37
C LEU A 135 9.90 -4.52 20.66
N GLN A 136 9.65 -3.67 19.67
CA GLN A 136 8.82 -2.47 19.82
C GLN A 136 7.35 -2.78 20.12
N VAL A 137 6.83 -3.89 19.59
CA VAL A 137 5.45 -4.33 19.85
C VAL A 137 5.31 -4.90 21.26
N ASN A 138 6.41 -5.34 21.89
CA ASN A 138 6.35 -5.81 23.27
C ASN A 138 6.05 -4.64 24.24
N PRO A 139 4.95 -4.71 25.00
CA PRO A 139 4.52 -3.61 25.86
C PRO A 139 5.49 -3.37 27.03
N ARG A 140 6.16 -4.41 27.56
CA ARG A 140 7.14 -4.27 28.64
C ARG A 140 8.39 -3.54 28.16
N PHE A 141 8.84 -3.82 26.93
CA PHE A 141 9.94 -3.09 26.32
C PHE A 141 9.55 -1.62 26.05
N SER A 142 8.41 -1.40 25.40
CA SER A 142 7.93 -0.06 25.07
C SER A 142 7.67 0.82 26.29
N THR A 143 7.14 0.25 27.38
CA THR A 143 6.92 1.00 28.64
C THR A 143 8.23 1.34 29.35
N THR A 144 9.17 0.39 29.42
CA THR A 144 10.47 0.59 30.07
C THR A 144 11.31 1.67 29.38
N PHE A 145 11.22 1.77 28.05
CA PHE A 145 12.01 2.70 27.25
C PHE A 145 11.18 3.78 26.55
N SER A 146 9.97 4.07 27.04
CA SER A 146 9.03 5.03 26.44
C SER A 146 9.63 6.41 26.22
N ALA A 147 10.43 6.90 27.16
CA ALA A 147 11.11 8.19 27.09
C ALA A 147 12.11 8.31 25.90
N TYR A 148 12.51 7.19 25.29
CA TYR A 148 13.48 7.15 24.20
C TYR A 148 12.86 6.74 22.87
N LEU A 149 11.64 6.22 22.88
CA LEU A 149 10.96 5.76 21.67
C LEU A 149 10.06 6.88 21.14
N PRO A 150 10.14 7.22 19.85
CA PRO A 150 9.16 8.10 19.22
C PRO A 150 7.75 7.57 19.43
N SER A 151 6.82 8.47 19.76
CA SER A 151 5.40 8.13 19.91
C SER A 151 4.90 7.47 18.63
N THR A 152 4.17 6.36 18.78
CA THR A 152 3.42 5.80 17.65
C THR A 152 2.39 6.84 17.23
N VAL A 153 2.38 7.22 15.95
CA VAL A 153 1.19 7.89 15.41
C VAL A 153 0.08 6.84 15.43
N ILE A 154 -0.94 7.10 16.24
CA ILE A 154 -2.23 6.43 16.12
C ILE A 154 -2.83 7.00 14.84
N THR A 155 -2.42 6.48 13.69
CA THR A 155 -3.24 6.64 12.50
C THR A 155 -4.48 5.85 12.83
N SER A 156 -5.58 6.55 13.11
CA SER A 156 -6.90 5.96 13.35
C SER A 156 -7.06 4.70 12.50
N GLU A 157 -7.15 3.54 13.16
CA GLU A 157 -7.31 2.21 12.56
C GLU A 157 -8.68 2.04 11.86
N ASP A 158 -9.40 3.15 11.60
CA ASP A 158 -10.69 3.22 10.90
C ASP A 158 -10.53 3.59 9.42
N SER A 159 -9.50 3.07 8.76
CA SER A 159 -9.54 2.95 7.30
C SER A 159 -9.64 1.48 6.92
N SER A 160 -10.73 0.85 7.36
CA SER A 160 -11.24 -0.36 6.75
C SER A 160 -11.32 -0.18 5.23
N ASP A 161 -10.43 -0.88 4.55
CA ASP A 161 -10.71 -1.64 3.34
C ASP A 161 -11.31 -0.89 2.13
N ASP A 162 -10.44 -0.41 1.24
CA ASP A 162 -10.62 -0.64 -0.20
C ASP A 162 -9.23 -0.65 -0.86
N SER A 163 -8.48 -1.71 -0.59
CA SER A 163 -7.16 -1.99 -1.16
C SER A 163 -7.26 -2.38 -2.65
N SER A 164 -8.07 -1.69 -3.44
CA SER A 164 -7.98 -1.77 -4.90
C SER A 164 -6.97 -0.72 -5.37
N THR A 165 -5.69 -1.13 -5.43
CA THR A 165 -4.64 -0.35 -6.10
C THR A 165 -5.15 0.18 -7.45
N PRO A 166 -4.77 1.41 -7.88
CA PRO A 166 -5.24 1.98 -9.15
C PRO A 166 -5.05 1.02 -10.34
N THR A 167 -4.01 0.20 -10.28
CA THR A 167 -3.70 -0.91 -11.20
C THR A 167 -4.73 -2.04 -11.15
N ALA A 168 -5.11 -2.54 -9.96
CA ALA A 168 -6.15 -3.57 -9.80
C ALA A 168 -7.52 -3.07 -10.31
N ARG A 169 -7.87 -1.82 -10.01
CA ARG A 169 -9.11 -1.20 -10.49
C ARG A 169 -9.13 -1.01 -12.02
N ARG A 170 -7.97 -0.65 -12.61
CA ARG A 170 -7.80 -0.56 -14.08
C ARG A 170 -7.87 -1.93 -14.74
N ALA A 171 -7.31 -2.97 -14.13
CA ALA A 171 -7.39 -4.35 -14.60
C ALA A 171 -8.83 -4.90 -14.55
N ARG A 172 -9.56 -4.68 -13.44
CA ARG A 172 -10.97 -5.08 -13.30
C ARG A 172 -11.87 -4.38 -14.32
N ARG A 173 -11.63 -3.10 -14.60
CA ARG A 173 -12.35 -2.34 -15.63
C ARG A 173 -12.04 -2.85 -17.04
N ARG A 174 -10.79 -3.22 -17.33
CA ARG A 174 -10.40 -3.88 -18.60
C ARG A 174 -11.07 -5.25 -18.76
N ARG A 175 -11.11 -6.07 -17.71
CA ARG A 175 -11.77 -7.39 -17.72
C ARG A 175 -13.27 -7.28 -17.97
N ARG A 176 -13.96 -6.36 -17.30
CA ARG A 176 -15.40 -6.09 -17.54
C ARG A 176 -15.67 -5.56 -18.95
N ARG A 177 -14.77 -4.76 -19.54
CA ARG A 177 -14.89 -4.32 -20.93
C ARG A 177 -14.75 -5.48 -21.92
N ARG A 178 -13.78 -6.38 -21.71
CA ARG A 178 -13.60 -7.58 -22.54
C ARG A 178 -14.81 -8.51 -22.49
N GLN A 179 -15.33 -8.81 -21.29
CA GLN A 179 -16.56 -9.62 -21.16
C GLN A 179 -17.77 -9.00 -21.87
N ARG A 180 -17.93 -7.67 -21.81
CA ARG A 180 -19.02 -7.01 -22.54
C ARG A 180 -18.83 -7.05 -24.05
N GLN A 181 -17.59 -7.08 -24.55
CA GLN A 181 -17.30 -7.24 -25.97
C GLN A 181 -17.57 -8.69 -26.42
N GLU A 182 -17.16 -9.69 -25.64
CA GLU A 182 -17.47 -11.11 -25.89
C GLU A 182 -18.98 -11.34 -25.94
N ILE A 183 -19.75 -10.87 -24.95
CA ILE A 183 -21.21 -11.02 -24.94
C ILE A 183 -21.86 -10.39 -26.18
N ARG A 184 -21.39 -9.19 -26.59
CA ARG A 184 -21.90 -8.53 -27.81
C ARG A 184 -21.57 -9.33 -29.06
N GLN A 185 -20.38 -9.90 -29.13
CA GLN A 185 -19.93 -10.67 -30.28
C GLN A 185 -20.62 -12.03 -30.37
N ASP A 186 -20.85 -12.70 -29.23
CA ASP A 186 -21.65 -13.93 -29.16
C ASP A 186 -23.10 -13.68 -29.54
N GLU A 187 -23.67 -12.55 -29.12
CA GLU A 187 -25.03 -12.20 -29.48
C GLU A 187 -25.15 -11.84 -30.97
N GLU A 188 -24.16 -11.16 -31.55
CA GLU A 188 -24.08 -10.91 -32.99
C GLU A 188 -23.91 -12.21 -33.79
N ASN A 189 -23.02 -13.11 -33.36
CA ASN A 189 -22.83 -14.43 -33.95
C ASN A 189 -24.13 -15.26 -33.90
N ARG A 190 -24.87 -15.18 -32.80
CA ARG A 190 -26.18 -15.83 -32.66
C ARG A 190 -27.24 -15.23 -33.58
N ARG A 191 -27.20 -13.91 -33.82
CA ARG A 191 -28.07 -13.24 -34.81
C ARG A 191 -27.71 -13.65 -36.24
N ARG A 192 -26.43 -13.71 -36.59
CA ARG A 192 -25.96 -14.19 -37.90
C ARG A 192 -26.32 -15.66 -38.14
N ALA A 193 -26.14 -16.53 -37.15
CA ALA A 193 -26.54 -17.93 -37.24
C ALA A 193 -28.06 -18.10 -37.42
N LYS A 194 -28.87 -17.25 -36.79
CA LYS A 194 -30.32 -17.21 -37.02
C LYS A 194 -30.65 -16.68 -38.42
N SER A 195 -29.95 -15.66 -38.91
CA SER A 195 -30.11 -15.11 -40.26
C SER A 195 -29.78 -16.13 -41.36
N CYS A 196 -28.72 -16.93 -41.19
CA CYS A 196 -28.37 -18.01 -42.12
C CYS A 196 -29.42 -19.13 -42.14
N LYS A 197 -30.20 -19.30 -41.07
CA LYS A 197 -31.27 -20.31 -40.99
C LYS A 197 -32.51 -19.92 -41.82
N TRP A 198 -32.71 -18.63 -42.09
CA TRP A 198 -33.75 -18.12 -42.99
C TRP A 198 -33.32 -18.11 -44.47
N ALA A 199 -32.02 -18.12 -44.76
CA ALA A 199 -31.52 -18.18 -46.14
C ALA A 199 -31.61 -19.59 -46.76
N PHE A 200 -31.70 -20.64 -45.92
CA PHE A 200 -31.75 -22.04 -46.39
C PHE A 200 -33.17 -22.60 -46.54
N THR A 201 -34.21 -21.82 -46.20
CA THR A 201 -35.61 -22.26 -46.27
C THR A 201 -36.38 -21.72 -47.49
N PHE A 202 -35.71 -20.98 -48.39
CA PHE A 202 -36.36 -20.42 -49.59
C PHE A 202 -36.05 -21.17 -50.90
N GLU A 203 -35.13 -22.14 -50.92
CA GLU A 203 -34.81 -22.95 -52.12
C GLU A 203 -35.41 -24.37 -52.07
N SER A 204 -36.45 -24.58 -51.28
CA SER A 204 -37.15 -25.87 -51.26
C SER A 204 -38.65 -25.65 -51.08
N SER A 205 -39.28 -25.16 -52.13
CA SER A 205 -40.69 -25.42 -52.38
C SER A 205 -40.83 -25.79 -53.87
N PRO A 206 -41.50 -26.92 -54.18
CA PRO A 206 -41.58 -27.51 -55.52
C PRO A 206 -42.32 -26.63 -56.53
#